data_AF-A0A846PD97-F1
#
_entry.id   AF-A0A846PD97-F1
#
_cell.length_a   1.000
_cell.length_b   1.000
_cell.length_c   1.000
_cell.angle_alpha   90.00
_cell.angle_beta   90.00
_cell.angle_gamma   90.00
#
_symmetry.space_group_name_H-M   'P 1'
#
loop_
_entity.id
_entity.type
_entity.pdbx_description
1 polymer ?
#
loop_
_entity_poly.entity_id
_entity_poly.type
_entity_poly.pdbx_seq_one_letter_code
_entity_poly.pdbx_strand_id
1 'polypeptide(L)' 'MVSAGRGRLFRRKDGKYLIYLPKDLAEDSMFPFKGLDSIFVKVSFKPGGTTQLLVEKWIPPAEESD' A
#
# COMPACT_ATOMS: atom_id res chain seq x y z
N MET A 1 -17.25 2.39 -9.51
CA MET A 1 -16.23 2.58 -8.47
C MET A 1 -16.28 1.34 -7.59
N VAL A 2 -15.22 0.53 -7.56
CA VAL A 2 -15.17 -0.73 -6.82
C VAL A 2 -14.28 -0.53 -5.60
N SER A 3 -14.80 -0.81 -4.40
CA SER A 3 -14.09 -0.60 -3.13
C SER A 3 -13.53 -1.88 -2.50
N ALA A 4 -13.80 -3.05 -3.10
CA ALA A 4 -13.32 -4.33 -2.61
C ALA A 4 -13.02 -5.29 -3.77
N GLY A 5 -11.98 -6.10 -3.63
CA GLY A 5 -11.61 -7.11 -4.61
C GLY A 5 -10.62 -8.11 -4.03
N ARG A 6 -10.38 -9.22 -4.75
CA ARG A 6 -9.46 -10.27 -4.30
C ARG A 6 -8.04 -9.97 -4.77
N GLY A 7 -7.18 -9.56 -3.84
CA GLY A 7 -5.73 -9.43 -4.07
C GLY A 7 -4.94 -10.69 -3.73
N ARG A 8 -3.61 -10.62 -3.86
CA ARG A 8 -2.67 -11.66 -3.39
C ARG A 8 -1.40 -11.03 -2.84
N LEU A 9 -0.96 -11.47 -1.66
CA LEU A 9 0.36 -11.18 -1.09
C LEU A 9 1.20 -12.46 -1.17
N PHE A 10 2.44 -12.37 -1.67
CA PHE A 10 3.34 -13.51 -1.69
C PHE A 10 4.78 -13.11 -1.38
N ARG A 11 5.48 -13.99 -0.66
CA ARG A 11 6.89 -13.83 -0.30
C ARG A 11 7.76 -14.49 -1.37
N ARG A 12 8.65 -13.72 -1.97
CA ARG A 12 9.64 -14.20 -2.93
C ARG A 12 10.82 -14.87 -2.21
N LYS A 13 11.62 -15.62 -2.98
CA LYS A 13 12.84 -16.27 -2.48
C LYS A 13 13.87 -15.29 -1.91
N ASP A 14 13.91 -14.06 -2.42
CA ASP A 14 14.77 -12.97 -1.95
C ASP A 14 14.25 -12.29 -0.66
N GLY A 15 13.21 -12.84 -0.04
CA GLY A 15 12.62 -12.31 1.20
C GLY A 15 11.72 -11.09 0.99
N LYS A 16 11.59 -10.56 -0.24
CA LYS A 16 10.72 -9.44 -0.56
C LYS A 16 9.26 -9.88 -0.68
N TYR A 17 8.35 -8.96 -0.40
CA TYR A 17 6.91 -9.17 -0.57
C TYR A 17 6.43 -8.44 -1.82
N LEU A 18 5.60 -9.12 -2.60
CA LEU A 18 4.85 -8.53 -3.70
C LEU A 18 3.37 -8.61 -3.38
N ILE A 19 2.66 -7.54 -3.71
CA ILE A 19 1.22 -7.46 -3.63
C ILE A 19 0.63 -7.30 -5.03
N TYR A 20 -0.42 -8.08 -5.30
CA TYR A 20 -1.31 -7.89 -6.43
C TYR A 20 -2.61 -7.27 -5.96
N LEU A 21 -2.97 -6.12 -6.52
CA LEU A 21 -4.27 -5.47 -6.36
C LEU A 21 -5.02 -5.48 -7.70
N PRO A 22 -6.35 -5.68 -7.72
CA PRO A 22 -7.13 -5.56 -8.94
C PRO A 22 -7.05 -4.15 -9.52
N LYS A 23 -6.93 -4.04 -10.85
CA LYS A 23 -6.87 -2.76 -11.57
C LYS A 23 -8.05 -1.84 -11.26
N ASP A 24 -9.23 -2.41 -11.08
CA ASP A 24 -10.45 -1.65 -10.78
C ASP A 24 -10.47 -1.07 -9.35
N LEU A 25 -9.56 -1.52 -8.48
CA LEU A 25 -9.39 -1.07 -7.09
C LEU A 25 -8.22 -0.10 -6.93
N ALA A 26 -7.16 -0.28 -7.72
CA ALA A 26 -5.98 0.57 -7.70
C ALA A 26 -5.44 0.76 -9.11
N GLU A 27 -5.23 2.02 -9.50
CA GLU A 27 -4.57 2.35 -10.75
C GLU A 27 -3.06 2.25 -10.57
N ASP A 28 -2.44 1.25 -11.20
CA ASP A 28 -0.98 1.08 -11.24
C ASP A 28 -0.38 2.11 -12.22
N SER A 29 -0.32 3.36 -11.79
CA SER A 29 0.42 4.39 -12.50
C SER A 29 1.89 4.24 -12.13
N MET A 30 2.64 3.43 -12.88
CA MET A 30 4.07 3.16 -12.68
C MET A 30 4.90 4.43 -12.34
N PHE A 31 5.02 4.81 -11.07
CA PHE A 31 5.92 5.86 -10.56
C PHE A 31 5.76 7.28 -11.19
N PRO A 32 6.25 8.33 -10.49
CA PRO A 32 5.36 9.37 -9.98
C PRO A 32 4.70 10.19 -11.10
N PHE A 33 3.44 9.89 -11.45
CA PHE A 33 2.63 10.89 -12.10
C PHE A 33 2.31 11.96 -11.05
N LYS A 34 2.58 13.23 -11.38
CA LYS A 34 2.06 14.40 -10.66
C LYS A 34 0.55 14.50 -10.91
N GLY A 35 -0.19 13.43 -10.59
CA GLY A 35 -1.64 13.47 -10.56
C GLY A 35 -2.02 14.45 -9.46
N LEU A 36 -2.86 15.42 -9.81
CA LEU A 36 -3.32 16.48 -8.90
C LEU A 36 -3.98 15.93 -7.62
N ASP A 37 -4.38 14.64 -7.62
CA ASP A 37 -5.16 13.99 -6.55
C ASP A 37 -4.49 12.72 -5.97
N SER A 38 -3.15 12.68 -5.84
CA SER A 38 -2.47 11.58 -5.15
C SER A 38 -2.34 11.82 -3.64
N ILE A 39 -2.46 10.76 -2.83
CA ILE A 39 -2.21 10.80 -1.38
C ILE A 39 -1.10 9.83 -0.99
N PHE A 40 -0.26 10.23 -0.04
CA PHE A 40 0.68 9.31 0.59
C PHE A 40 -0.08 8.33 1.50
N VAL A 41 0.29 7.06 1.43
CA VAL A 41 -0.28 6.00 2.24
C VAL A 41 0.77 5.24 3.03
N LYS A 42 0.43 4.85 4.25
CA LYS A 42 1.17 3.87 5.05
C LYS A 42 0.65 2.48 4.70
N VAL A 43 1.54 1.59 4.26
CA VAL A 43 1.21 0.18 4.01
C VAL A 43 1.91 -0.68 5.04
N SER A 44 1.16 -1.49 5.80
CA SER A 44 1.74 -2.35 6.84
C SER A 44 1.07 -3.72 6.90
N PHE A 45 1.87 -4.74 7.22
CA PHE A 45 1.42 -6.10 7.50
C PHE A 45 2.45 -6.79 8.40
N LYS A 46 2.05 -7.82 9.14
CA LYS A 46 2.94 -8.56 10.04
C LYS A 46 3.25 -9.95 9.46
N PRO A 47 4.50 -10.23 9.05
CA PRO A 47 4.91 -11.58 8.67
C PRO A 47 4.63 -12.59 9.79
N GLY A 48 3.87 -13.65 9.49
CA GLY A 48 3.49 -14.68 10.47
C GLY A 48 2.51 -14.21 11.56
N GLY A 49 1.95 -12.99 11.44
CA GLY A 49 0.93 -12.45 12.34
C GLY A 49 -0.46 -12.48 11.72
N THR A 50 -1.28 -11.47 12.04
CA THR A 50 -2.60 -11.28 11.42
C THR A 50 -2.46 -11.18 9.89
N THR A 51 -3.32 -11.92 9.18
CA THR A 51 -3.38 -12.02 7.71
C THR A 51 -3.88 -10.74 7.02
N GLN A 52 -3.80 -9.60 7.71
CA GLN A 52 -4.35 -8.32 7.29
C GLN A 52 -3.24 -7.43 6.72
N LEU A 53 -3.53 -6.84 5.57
CA LEU A 53 -2.78 -5.73 5.01
C LEU A 53 -3.56 -4.45 5.31
N LEU A 54 -2.92 -3.53 6.01
CA LEU A 54 -3.49 -2.23 6.34
C LEU A 54 -2.90 -1.17 5.40
N VAL A 55 -3.79 -0.41 4.78
CA VAL A 55 -3.45 0.76 3.96
C VAL A 55 -4.19 1.95 4.56
N GLU A 56 -3.44 2.91 5.06
CA GLU A 56 -3.97 4.06 5.78
C GLU A 56 -3.36 5.34 5.20
N LYS A 57 -4.02 6.49 5.37
CA LYS A 57 -3.42 7.78 5.01
C LYS A 57 -2.12 7.97 5.81
N TRP A 58 -1.05 8.34 5.13
CA TRP A 58 0.21 8.67 5.81
C TRP A 58 0.06 9.97 6.59
N ILE A 59 0.36 9.93 7.89
CA ILE A 59 0.46 11.10 8.76
C ILE A 59 1.95 11.29 9.05
N PRO A 60 2.57 12.41 8.62
CA PRO A 60 3.96 12.66 8.93
C PRO A 60 4.15 12.74 10.45
N PRO A 61 5.27 12.23 10.99
CA PRO A 61 5.60 12.45 12.40
C PRO A 61 5.62 13.95 12.67
N ALA A 62 5.08 14.38 13.82
CA ALA A 62 5.19 15.78 14.23
C ALA A 62 6.68 16.12 14.28
N GLU A 63 7.09 17.17 13.55
CA GLU A 63 8.45 17.68 13.66
C GLU A 63 8.66 18.08 15.12
N GLU A 64 9.59 17.40 15.80
CA GLU A 64 10.10 17.87 17.09
C GLU A 64 10.75 19.22 16.81
N SER A 65 10.04 20.29 17.19
CA SER A 65 10.58 21.63 17.21
C SER A 65 11.68 21.67 18.28
N ASP A 66 12.94 21.60 17.84
CA ASP A 66 14.12 21.94 18.64
C ASP A 66 14.05 23.37 19.20
#